data_AF-A0A0V0GN80-F1
#
_entry.id   AF-A0A0V0GN80-F1
#
_cell.length_a   1.000
_cell.length_b   1.000
_cell.length_c   1.000
_cell.angle_alpha   90.00
_cell.angle_beta   90.00
_cell.angle_gamma   90.00
#
_symmetry.space_group_name_H-M   'P 1'
#
loop_
_entity.id
_entity.type
_entity.pdbx_description
1 polymer ?
#
loop_
_entity_poly.entity_id
_entity_poly.type
_entity_poly.pdbx_seq_one_letter_code
_entity_poly.pdbx_strand_id
1 'polypeptide(L)'
;IYEAKIWVKEWEDFQKVVEFKLVGDDSANPGGIISVPFPNRPEFQDLARFAIQDYNKKENAHLEFVENLNVKEQVVAGMMYYITLVATDAGYKKIYKTKIWVKEWENFKEVQEFKQIVYATK
;
A
#
# COMPACT_ATOMS: atom_id res chain seq x y z
N ILE A 1 -10.45 -21.77 18.17
CA ILE A 1 -10.63 -20.44 18.81
C ILE A 1 -10.01 -19.43 17.84
N TYR A 2 -10.53 -18.20 17.72
CA TYR A 2 -9.96 -17.18 16.83
C TYR A 2 -9.49 -15.98 17.66
N GLU A 3 -8.43 -15.32 17.21
CA GLU A 3 -7.94 -14.06 17.77
C GLU A 3 -8.05 -12.98 16.69
N ALA A 4 -8.64 -11.84 17.04
CA ALA A 4 -8.75 -10.68 16.16
C ALA A 4 -8.16 -9.47 16.88
N LYS A 5 -7.37 -8.66 16.17
CA LYS A 5 -6.94 -7.35 16.65
C LYS A 5 -7.77 -6.28 15.97
N ILE A 6 -8.41 -5.44 16.78
CA ILE A 6 -9.24 -4.33 16.31
C ILE A 6 -8.55 -3.05 16.76
N TRP A 7 -8.30 -2.15 15.82
CA TRP A 7 -7.84 -0.81 16.12
C TRP A 7 -9.05 0.11 16.29
N VAL A 8 -9.16 0.74 17.46
CA VAL A 8 -10.25 1.61 17.86
C VAL A 8 -9.71 3.02 18.13
N LYS A 9 -10.34 4.05 17.54
CA LYS A 9 -10.15 5.45 17.88
C LYS A 9 -11.52 6.04 18.25
N GLU A 10 -11.82 6.08 19.54
CA GLU A 10 -13.15 6.46 20.04
C GLU A 10 -13.53 7.90 19.70
N TRP A 11 -12.57 8.82 19.64
CA TRP A 11 -12.77 10.23 19.28
C TRP A 11 -13.07 10.46 17.79
N GLU A 12 -12.96 9.43 16.95
CA GLU A 12 -13.23 9.46 15.51
C GLU A 12 -14.34 8.48 15.10
N ASP A 13 -15.00 7.82 16.07
CA ASP A 13 -15.94 6.72 15.84
C ASP A 13 -15.39 5.68 14.83
N PHE A 14 -14.12 5.33 15.01
CA PHE A 14 -13.37 4.49 14.08
C PHE A 14 -13.06 3.14 14.69
N GLN A 15 -13.43 2.06 13.99
CA GLN A 15 -13.02 0.69 14.28
C GLN A 15 -12.59 -0.01 12.99
N LYS A 16 -11.41 -0.61 12.99
CA LYS A 16 -10.92 -1.41 11.86
C LYS A 16 -10.27 -2.70 12.35
N VAL A 17 -10.64 -3.83 11.75
CA VAL A 17 -9.95 -5.10 11.98
C VAL A 17 -8.59 -5.03 11.30
N VAL A 18 -7.52 -5.28 12.06
CA VAL A 18 -6.14 -5.14 11.59
C VAL A 18 -5.36 -6.46 11.63
N GLU A 19 -5.92 -7.50 12.26
CA GLU A 19 -5.39 -8.86 12.26
C GLU A 19 -6.52 -9.85 12.55
N PHE A 20 -6.52 -11.00 11.89
CA PHE A 20 -7.41 -12.12 12.18
C PHE A 20 -6.64 -13.44 12.03
N LYS A 21 -6.60 -14.26 13.08
CA LYS A 21 -5.87 -15.55 13.07
C LYS A 21 -6.62 -16.64 13.82
N LEU A 22 -6.39 -17.89 13.40
CA LEU A 22 -6.86 -19.08 14.12
C LEU A 22 -5.90 -19.37 15.27
N VAL A 23 -6.41 -19.50 16.49
CA VAL A 23 -5.62 -19.85 17.67
C VAL A 23 -5.08 -21.28 17.51
N GLY A 24 -3.76 -21.42 17.51
CA GLY A 24 -3.04 -22.67 17.26
C GLY A 24 -2.31 -22.72 15.91
N ASP A 25 -2.48 -21.69 15.07
CA ASP A 25 -1.71 -21.45 13.86
C ASP A 25 -0.97 -20.11 14.00
N ASP A 26 0.35 -20.09 13.78
CA ASP A 26 1.17 -18.87 13.88
C ASP A 26 0.98 -17.95 12.66
N SER A 27 0.30 -18.44 11.61
CA SER A 27 -0.01 -17.69 10.40
C SER A 27 -1.28 -16.83 10.58
N ALA A 28 -1.14 -15.51 10.47
CA ALA A 28 -2.29 -14.63 10.29
C ALA A 28 -2.99 -14.93 8.96
N ASN A 29 -4.31 -15.11 8.99
CA ASN A 29 -5.09 -15.35 7.77
C ASN A 29 -5.32 -14.00 7.07
N PRO A 30 -4.69 -13.74 5.92
CA PRO A 30 -4.86 -12.48 5.25
C PRO A 30 -6.32 -12.36 4.77
N GLY A 31 -6.90 -11.17 4.92
CA GLY A 31 -8.24 -10.86 4.44
C GLY A 31 -8.34 -10.91 2.91
N GLY A 32 -9.56 -10.76 2.39
CA GLY A 32 -9.75 -10.59 0.95
C GLY A 32 -9.09 -9.31 0.44
N ILE A 33 -8.60 -9.33 -0.81
CA ILE A 33 -8.08 -8.13 -1.48
C ILE A 33 -9.28 -7.36 -2.02
N ILE A 34 -9.49 -6.14 -1.52
CA ILE A 34 -10.64 -5.28 -1.87
C ILE A 34 -10.15 -4.13 -2.74
N SER A 35 -10.86 -3.85 -3.84
CA SER A 35 -10.56 -2.71 -4.71
C SER A 35 -11.13 -1.42 -4.11
N VAL A 36 -10.35 -0.34 -4.15
CA VAL A 36 -10.77 0.97 -3.65
C VAL A 36 -11.34 1.81 -4.82
N PRO A 37 -12.55 2.38 -4.68
CA PRO A 37 -13.21 3.11 -5.78
C PRO A 37 -12.57 4.46 -6.13
N PHE A 38 -11.75 5.05 -5.24
CA PHE A 38 -11.09 6.34 -5.45
C PHE A 38 -9.57 6.24 -5.20
N PRO A 39 -8.78 5.79 -6.19
CA PRO A 39 -7.36 5.51 -6.01
C PRO A 39 -6.50 6.77 -5.79
N ASN A 40 -7.02 7.95 -6.13
CA ASN A 40 -6.33 9.24 -6.01
C ASN A 40 -6.74 10.06 -4.77
N ARG A 41 -7.36 9.45 -3.75
CA ARG A 41 -7.52 10.12 -2.45
C ARG A 41 -6.14 10.49 -1.88
N PRO A 42 -6.01 11.60 -1.13
CA PRO A 42 -4.72 12.08 -0.60
C PRO A 42 -3.92 10.98 0.12
N GLU A 43 -4.59 10.19 0.95
CA GLU A 43 -3.98 9.06 1.69
C GLU A 43 -3.23 8.07 0.78
N PHE A 44 -3.77 7.75 -0.40
CA PHE A 44 -3.13 6.81 -1.33
C PHE A 44 -2.08 7.49 -2.22
N GLN A 45 -2.23 8.78 -2.50
CA GLN A 45 -1.19 9.54 -3.19
C GLN A 45 0.05 9.66 -2.30
N ASP A 46 -0.13 9.90 -1.00
CA ASP A 46 0.97 9.96 -0.04
C ASP A 46 1.70 8.62 0.06
N LEU A 47 0.97 7.50 0.08
CA LEU A 47 1.58 6.17 0.03
C LEU A 47 2.36 5.93 -1.28
N ALA A 48 1.81 6.34 -2.42
CA ALA A 48 2.49 6.21 -3.71
C ALA A 48 3.77 7.07 -3.78
N ARG A 49 3.71 8.32 -3.29
CA ARG A 49 4.86 9.22 -3.20
C ARG A 49 5.93 8.67 -2.25
N PHE A 50 5.53 8.13 -1.10
CA PHE A 50 6.43 7.44 -0.18
C PHE A 50 7.18 6.29 -0.88
N ALA A 51 6.46 5.46 -1.64
CA ALA A 51 7.09 4.34 -2.34
C ALA A 51 8.07 4.79 -3.44
N ILE A 52 7.74 5.86 -4.17
CA ILE A 52 8.65 6.46 -5.15
C ILE A 52 9.89 7.04 -4.49
N GLN A 53 9.74 7.75 -3.37
CA GLN A 53 10.86 8.33 -2.63
C GLN A 53 11.81 7.25 -2.12
N ASP A 54 11.27 6.15 -1.57
CA ASP A 54 12.05 5.00 -1.13
C ASP A 54 12.82 4.35 -2.29
N TYR A 55 12.15 4.13 -3.43
CA TYR A 55 12.77 3.59 -4.64
C TYR A 55 13.88 4.50 -5.19
N ASN A 56 13.61 5.80 -5.34
CA ASN A 56 14.57 6.78 -5.82
C ASN A 56 15.84 6.81 -4.93
N LYS A 57 15.66 6.70 -3.61
CA LYS A 57 16.77 6.66 -2.66
C LYS A 57 17.58 5.37 -2.76
N LYS A 58 16.93 4.22 -2.94
CA LYS A 58 17.59 2.90 -3.00
C LYS A 58 18.31 2.65 -4.33
N GLU A 59 17.68 3.04 -5.44
CA GLU A 59 18.16 2.76 -6.79
C GLU A 59 18.88 3.96 -7.45
N ASN A 60 19.04 5.07 -6.71
CA ASN A 60 19.59 6.33 -7.24
C ASN A 60 18.86 6.79 -8.52
N ALA A 61 17.52 6.69 -8.50
CA ALA A 61 16.63 7.05 -9.59
C ALA A 61 15.95 8.41 -9.34
N HIS A 62 15.30 8.95 -10.38
CA HIS A 62 14.59 10.24 -10.33
C HIS A 62 13.17 10.12 -10.88
N LEU A 63 12.39 9.18 -10.33
CA LEU A 63 10.98 9.03 -10.69
C LEU A 63 10.14 10.16 -10.08
N GLU A 64 9.21 10.71 -10.87
CA GLU A 64 8.27 11.74 -10.44
C GLU A 64 6.83 11.19 -10.45
N PHE A 65 6.13 11.27 -9.33
CA PHE A 65 4.74 10.79 -9.23
C PHE A 65 3.80 11.58 -10.14
N VAL A 66 2.92 10.87 -10.87
CA VAL A 66 1.85 11.47 -11.69
C VAL A 66 0.49 11.20 -11.06
N GLU A 67 0.06 9.93 -11.01
CA GLU A 67 -1.24 9.53 -10.49
C GLU A 67 -1.31 8.04 -10.11
N ASN A 68 -2.31 7.67 -9.33
CA ASN A 68 -2.67 6.28 -9.08
C ASN A 68 -3.72 5.81 -10.09
N LEU A 69 -3.49 4.68 -10.74
CA LEU A 69 -4.44 4.03 -11.64
C LEU A 69 -5.37 3.08 -10.88
N ASN A 70 -4.85 2.40 -9.85
CA ASN A 70 -5.62 1.45 -9.06
C ASN A 70 -5.02 1.31 -7.65
N VAL A 71 -5.89 1.13 -6.67
CA VAL A 71 -5.52 0.83 -5.28
C VAL A 71 -6.35 -0.35 -4.82
N LYS A 72 -5.68 -1.33 -4.22
CA LYS A 72 -6.34 -2.40 -3.48
C LYS A 72 -5.79 -2.45 -2.05
N GLU A 73 -6.64 -2.81 -1.11
CA GLU A 73 -6.25 -3.02 0.28
C GLU A 73 -6.47 -4.47 0.70
N GLN A 74 -5.67 -4.93 1.65
CA GLN A 74 -5.79 -6.24 2.27
C GLN A 74 -5.43 -6.15 3.74
N VAL A 75 -6.25 -6.75 4.61
CA VAL A 75 -5.92 -6.92 6.03
C VAL A 75 -4.91 -8.06 6.15
N VAL A 76 -3.80 -7.81 6.85
CA VAL A 76 -2.74 -8.79 7.14
C VAL A 76 -2.45 -8.71 8.66
N ALA A 77 -1.20 -8.65 9.10
CA ALA A 77 -0.85 -8.09 10.40
C ALA A 77 -0.66 -6.56 10.27
N GLY A 78 -1.73 -5.82 9.99
CA GLY A 78 -1.70 -4.47 9.44
C GLY A 78 -2.52 -4.34 8.15
N MET A 79 -2.24 -3.29 7.39
CA MET A 79 -2.84 -3.07 6.08
C MET A 79 -1.76 -3.20 5.01
N MET A 80 -2.02 -4.05 4.02
CA MET A 80 -1.23 -4.12 2.80
C MET A 80 -1.96 -3.35 1.70
N TYR A 81 -1.28 -2.37 1.11
CA TYR A 81 -1.77 -1.60 -0.04
C TYR A 81 -1.06 -2.04 -1.31
N TYR A 82 -1.84 -2.36 -2.33
CA TYR A 82 -1.38 -2.68 -3.68
C TYR A 82 -1.73 -1.52 -4.58
N ILE A 83 -0.74 -0.72 -4.95
CA ILE A 83 -0.96 0.49 -5.76
C ILE A 83 -0.35 0.27 -7.14
N THR A 84 -1.15 0.51 -8.17
CA THR A 84 -0.67 0.67 -9.54
C THR A 84 -0.65 2.16 -9.84
N LEU A 85 0.52 2.70 -10.19
CA LEU A 85 0.74 4.13 -10.34
C LEU A 85 1.50 4.46 -11.61
N VAL A 86 1.35 5.70 -12.07
CA VAL A 86 2.14 6.29 -13.15
C VAL A 86 3.20 7.19 -12.53
N ALA A 87 4.44 7.03 -12.97
CA ALA A 87 5.53 7.95 -12.67
C ALA A 87 6.28 8.32 -13.96
N THR A 88 6.83 9.52 -13.98
CA THR A 88 7.68 10.01 -15.06
C THR A 88 9.12 9.64 -14.76
N ASP A 89 9.81 9.07 -15.75
CA ASP A 89 11.24 8.75 -15.71
C ASP A 89 11.91 9.43 -16.91
N ALA A 90 12.76 10.41 -16.65
CA ALA A 90 13.41 11.23 -17.68
C ALA A 90 12.43 11.80 -18.73
N GLY A 91 11.24 12.23 -18.29
CA GLY A 91 10.18 12.76 -19.15
C GLY A 91 9.21 11.73 -19.73
N TYR A 92 9.47 10.42 -19.56
CA TYR A 92 8.60 9.36 -20.08
C TYR A 92 7.68 8.81 -18.98
N LYS A 93 6.38 8.79 -19.24
CA LYS A 93 5.41 8.15 -18.34
C LYS A 93 5.56 6.63 -18.39
N LYS A 94 5.75 6.02 -17.22
CA LYS A 94 5.86 4.58 -17.01
C LYS A 94 4.90 4.14 -15.91
N ILE A 95 4.44 2.89 -16.00
CA ILE A 95 3.51 2.30 -15.03
C ILE A 95 4.28 1.37 -14.09
N TYR A 96 4.02 1.53 -12.80
CA TYR A 96 4.63 0.79 -11.71
C TYR A 96 3.57 0.14 -10.83
N LYS A 97 3.95 -0.96 -10.19
CA LYS A 97 3.22 -1.63 -9.12
C LYS A 97 4.05 -1.53 -7.86
N THR A 98 3.41 -1.14 -6.76
CA THR A 98 4.01 -1.13 -5.44
C THR A 98 3.15 -1.85 -4.42
N LYS A 99 3.80 -2.51 -3.46
CA LYS A 99 3.19 -3.09 -2.27
C LYS A 99 3.73 -2.38 -1.04
N ILE A 100 2.84 -1.86 -0.21
CA ILE A 100 3.21 -1.07 0.97
C ILE A 100 2.51 -1.67 2.17
N TRP A 101 3.28 -2.06 3.17
CA TRP A 101 2.75 -2.54 4.44
C TRP A 101 2.72 -1.41 5.46
N VAL A 102 1.56 -1.19 6.06
CA VAL A 102 1.29 -0.10 6.98
C VAL A 102 0.71 -0.65 8.28
N LYS A 103 1.27 -0.19 9.40
CA LYS A 103 0.73 -0.37 10.75
C LYS A 103 0.65 1.02 11.39
N GLU A 104 -0.51 1.66 11.28
CA GLU A 104 -0.69 3.05 11.70
C GLU A 104 -0.45 3.25 13.20
N TRP A 105 -0.83 2.26 14.02
CA TRP A 105 -0.63 2.27 15.47
C TRP A 105 0.84 2.17 15.90
N GLU A 106 1.73 1.75 15.01
CA GLU A 106 3.18 1.69 15.23
C GLU A 106 3.93 2.80 14.49
N ASN A 107 3.21 3.70 13.80
CA ASN A 107 3.78 4.65 12.83
C ASN A 107 4.73 3.96 11.83
N PHE A 108 4.41 2.73 11.45
CA PHE A 108 5.24 1.90 10.60
C PHE A 108 4.69 1.89 9.17
N LYS A 109 5.58 2.13 8.20
CA LYS A 109 5.32 2.01 6.77
C LYS A 109 6.55 1.45 6.09
N GLU A 110 6.37 0.42 5.26
CA GLU A 110 7.48 -0.21 4.54
C GLU A 110 7.06 -0.59 3.12
N VAL A 111 7.91 -0.27 2.14
CA VAL A 111 7.75 -0.72 0.77
C VAL A 111 8.25 -2.17 0.67
N GLN A 112 7.33 -3.09 0.47
CA GLN A 112 7.63 -4.51 0.31
C GLN A 112 8.10 -4.84 -1.10
N GLU A 113 7.56 -4.13 -2.09
CA GLU A 113 7.85 -4.37 -3.49
C GLU A 113 7.62 -3.11 -4.30
N PHE A 114 8.52 -2.79 -5.22
CA PHE A 114 8.35 -1.73 -6.22
C PHE A 114 8.87 -2.23 -7.56
N LYS A 115 7.99 -2.34 -8.56
CA LYS A 115 8.33 -2.91 -9.87
C LYS A 115 7.69 -2.13 -11.01
N GLN A 116 8.46 -1.93 -12.08
CA GLN A 116 7.91 -1.47 -13.36
C GLN A 116 7.14 -2.61 -14.03
N ILE A 117 5.95 -2.33 -14.58
CA ILE A 117 5.08 -3.36 -15.20
C ILE A 117 5.32 -3.51 -16.72
N VAL A 118 5.93 -2.49 -17.34
CA VAL A 118 6.17 -2.35 -18.78
C VAL A 118 4.91 -2.04 -19.60
N TYR A 119 4.81 -0.78 -20.07
CA TYR A 119 4.19 -0.43 -21.34
C TYR A 119 4.97 0.74 -21.93
N ALA A 120 5.83 0.47 -22.91
CA ALA A 120 6.35 1.50 -23.79
C ALA A 120 5.26 1.76 -24.84
N THR A 121 4.49 2.84 -24.68
CA THR A 121 3.76 3.39 -25.81
C THR A 121 4.49 4.66 -26.21
N LYS A 122 5.02 4.60 -27.43
CA LYS A 122 5.77 5.64 -28.13
C LYS A 122 4.84 6.79 -28.50
#